data_AF-H2ZUU0-F1
#
_entry.id   AF-H2ZUU0-F1
#
_cell.length_a   1.000
_cell.length_b   1.000
_cell.length_c   1.000
_cell.angle_alpha   90.00
_cell.angle_beta   90.00
_cell.angle_gamma   90.00
#
_symmetry.space_group_name_H-M   'P 1'
#
loop_
_entity.id
_entity.type
_entity.pdbx_description
1 polymer ?
#
loop_
_entity_poly.entity_id
_entity_poly.type
_entity_poly.pdbx_seq_one_letter_code
_entity_poly.pdbx_strand_id
1 'polypeptide(L)'
;MFSLLCVHIVLFCLFGLNLGDNLSPEYNVSLDLHPEERWDPVVKNFDRDLLQNVVAHILETAVPKWVHFAIKPLAAELDLFFPQPYAGEIRGLSKAFGVSLGDGVLLNLVYEVTAACTSIIAQDSKGNIYHGRNLDYDFGDILRNLTIDVNFIRKGKIAYTGTTFLGYVGLWTGQSPNKFTVSGDERDVGEWWENAISGFLFRNSPVSWLLRNVSLKYFGNEIVM
;
A
#
# COMPACT_ATOMS: atom_id res chain seq x y z
N MET A 1 -33.23 0.71 33.98
CA MET A 1 -32.17 1.59 33.42
C MET A 1 -31.29 0.82 32.43
N PHE A 2 -31.88 0.12 31.45
CA PHE A 2 -31.14 -0.65 30.42
C PHE A 2 -31.81 -0.58 29.03
N SER A 3 -32.86 0.22 28.86
CA SER A 3 -33.68 0.26 27.65
C SER A 3 -33.49 1.54 26.80
N LEU A 4 -32.73 2.54 27.27
CA LEU A 4 -32.47 3.76 26.50
C LEU A 4 -31.13 3.76 25.74
N LEU A 5 -30.23 2.80 26.02
CA LEU A 5 -28.91 2.77 25.40
C LEU A 5 -28.90 2.14 23.99
N CYS A 6 -29.83 1.22 23.69
CA CYS A 6 -29.94 0.61 22.35
C CYS A 6 -30.50 1.55 21.28
N VAL A 7 -31.28 2.57 21.66
CA VAL A 7 -31.91 3.49 20.68
C VAL A 7 -30.90 4.49 20.13
N HIS A 8 -29.82 4.79 20.87
CA HIS A 8 -28.79 5.74 20.42
C HIS A 8 -27.76 5.13 19.46
N ILE A 9 -27.58 3.80 19.47
CA ILE A 9 -26.67 3.12 18.55
C ILE A 9 -27.35 2.93 17.17
N VAL A 10 -28.66 2.73 17.13
CA VAL A 10 -29.40 2.56 15.87
C VAL A 10 -29.66 3.90 15.16
N LEU A 11 -29.70 5.02 15.87
CA LEU A 11 -29.96 6.33 15.27
C LEU A 11 -28.75 6.91 14.51
N PHE A 12 -27.52 6.42 14.74
CA PHE A 12 -26.35 6.84 13.97
C PHE A 12 -26.31 6.24 12.54
N CYS A 13 -27.14 5.24 12.24
CA CYS A 13 -27.27 4.68 10.88
C CYS A 13 -28.26 5.45 9.99
N LEU A 14 -28.97 6.45 10.50
CA LEU A 14 -30.02 7.18 9.76
C LEU A 14 -29.70 8.63 9.44
N PHE A 15 -28.57 9.16 9.92
CA PHE A 15 -27.97 10.30 9.26
C PHE A 15 -27.26 9.76 8.03
N GLY A 16 -27.89 9.92 6.87
CA GLY A 16 -27.20 9.81 5.60
C GLY A 16 -25.98 10.71 5.70
N LEU A 17 -24.82 10.09 5.92
CA LEU A 17 -23.55 10.69 5.59
C LEU A 17 -23.71 11.05 4.12
N ASN A 18 -23.79 12.35 3.83
CA ASN A 18 -23.26 12.83 2.57
C ASN A 18 -21.77 12.48 2.58
N LEU A 19 -21.47 11.19 2.34
CA LEU A 19 -20.21 10.77 1.76
C LEU A 19 -20.23 11.52 0.43
N GLY A 20 -19.57 12.67 0.36
CA GLY A 20 -19.18 13.18 -0.94
C GLY A 20 -18.46 12.03 -1.61
N ASP A 21 -19.02 11.50 -2.70
CA ASP A 21 -18.49 10.39 -3.50
C ASP A 21 -17.16 10.80 -4.16
N ASN A 22 -16.15 11.14 -3.36
CA ASN A 22 -14.76 11.09 -3.80
C ASN A 22 -14.29 9.65 -3.59
N LEU A 23 -14.85 8.75 -4.40
CA LEU A 23 -14.27 7.44 -4.60
C LEU A 23 -12.81 7.64 -5.04
N SER A 24 -11.90 6.83 -4.49
CA SER A 24 -10.51 6.84 -4.95
C SER A 24 -10.48 6.54 -6.46
N PRO A 25 -9.71 7.30 -7.25
CA PRO A 25 -9.63 7.06 -8.68
C PRO A 25 -9.04 5.67 -8.95
N GLU A 26 -9.64 4.99 -9.92
CA GLU A 26 -9.24 3.64 -10.32
C GLU A 26 -8.22 3.69 -11.47
N TYR A 27 -7.15 2.91 -11.36
CA TYR A 27 -6.12 2.76 -12.38
C TYR A 27 -5.81 1.30 -12.70
N ASN A 28 -5.34 1.07 -13.93
CA ASN A 28 -4.86 -0.25 -14.35
C ASN A 28 -3.33 -0.29 -14.34
N VAL A 29 -2.77 -1.33 -13.72
CA VAL A 29 -1.34 -1.64 -13.76
C VAL A 29 -1.14 -2.99 -14.43
N SER A 30 -0.48 -3.01 -15.59
CA SER A 30 -0.21 -4.27 -16.31
C SER A 30 1.00 -4.99 -15.73
N LEU A 31 0.80 -6.19 -15.21
CA LEU A 31 1.85 -7.09 -14.71
C LEU A 31 2.65 -7.74 -15.85
N ASP A 32 2.19 -7.62 -17.09
CA ASP A 32 2.88 -8.12 -18.28
C ASP A 32 4.01 -7.17 -18.76
N LEU A 33 4.05 -5.94 -18.22
CA LEU A 33 5.15 -4.99 -18.46
C LEU A 33 6.36 -5.29 -17.56
N HIS A 34 7.53 -4.83 -17.98
CA HIS A 34 8.71 -4.79 -17.12
C HIS A 34 8.42 -3.98 -15.86
N PRO A 35 8.86 -4.44 -14.66
CA PRO A 35 8.55 -3.79 -13.39
C PRO A 35 8.77 -2.27 -13.39
N GLU A 36 9.85 -1.80 -14.00
CA GLU A 36 10.22 -0.39 -14.11
C GLU A 36 9.20 0.48 -14.87
N GLU A 37 8.35 -0.12 -15.70
CA GLU A 37 7.43 0.59 -16.60
C GLU A 37 5.95 0.47 -16.16
N ARG A 38 5.67 -0.39 -15.17
CA ARG A 38 4.30 -0.77 -14.78
C ARG A 38 3.44 0.41 -14.33
N TRP A 39 4.07 1.37 -13.65
CA TRP A 39 3.39 2.51 -13.04
C TRP A 39 3.36 3.74 -13.96
N ASP A 40 4.10 3.75 -15.08
CA ASP A 40 4.18 4.90 -15.98
C ASP A 40 2.81 5.42 -16.46
N PRO A 41 1.82 4.57 -16.81
CA PRO A 41 0.51 5.06 -17.22
C PRO A 41 -0.25 5.78 -16.09
N VAL A 42 -0.01 5.37 -14.83
CA VAL A 42 -0.65 5.96 -13.65
C VAL A 42 -0.03 7.31 -13.33
N VAL A 43 1.31 7.36 -13.23
CA VAL A 43 2.07 8.55 -12.83
C VAL A 43 1.80 9.74 -13.76
N LYS A 44 1.53 9.51 -15.05
CA LYS A 44 1.21 10.57 -16.03
C LYS A 44 -0.02 11.42 -15.69
N ASN A 45 -0.87 10.96 -14.78
CA ASN A 45 -2.08 11.68 -14.35
C ASN A 45 -1.83 12.62 -13.16
N PHE A 46 -0.58 12.69 -12.66
CA PHE A 46 -0.23 13.42 -11.46
C PHE A 46 0.86 14.44 -11.75
N ASP A 47 0.80 15.58 -11.06
CA ASP A 47 1.81 16.63 -11.16
C ASP A 47 3.12 16.17 -10.49
N ARG A 48 4.23 16.25 -11.24
CA ARG A 48 5.53 15.76 -10.75
C ARG A 48 6.05 16.57 -9.58
N ASP A 49 5.91 17.90 -9.63
CA ASP A 49 6.45 18.78 -8.59
C ASP A 49 5.70 18.55 -7.26
N LEU A 50 4.38 18.33 -7.33
CA LEU A 50 3.57 17.88 -6.20
C LEU A 50 4.11 16.57 -5.62
N LEU A 51 4.35 15.55 -6.45
CA LEU A 51 4.87 14.25 -5.99
C LEU A 51 6.23 14.39 -5.31
N GLN A 52 7.15 15.17 -5.88
CA GLN A 52 8.47 15.43 -5.27
C GLN A 52 8.34 16.10 -3.90
N ASN A 53 7.48 17.12 -3.80
CA ASN A 53 7.25 17.85 -2.54
C ASN A 53 6.64 16.94 -1.47
N VAL A 54 5.68 16.08 -1.85
CA VAL A 54 5.09 15.10 -0.92
C VAL A 54 6.13 14.12 -0.41
N VAL A 55 6.96 13.56 -1.30
CA VAL A 55 8.02 12.64 -0.88
C VAL A 55 9.00 13.34 0.06
N ALA A 56 9.48 14.52 -0.29
CA ALA A 56 10.39 15.28 0.57
C ALA A 56 9.80 15.53 1.96
N HIS A 57 8.53 15.95 2.04
CA HIS A 57 7.85 16.23 3.30
C HIS A 57 7.66 14.99 4.17
N ILE A 58 7.21 13.87 3.59
CA ILE A 58 7.05 12.60 4.30
C ILE A 58 8.40 12.15 4.86
N LEU A 59 9.45 12.18 4.04
CA LEU A 59 10.77 11.71 4.46
C LEU A 59 11.39 12.59 5.56
N GLU A 60 11.29 13.91 5.43
CA GLU A 60 11.80 14.84 6.46
C GLU A 60 11.09 14.65 7.82
N THR A 61 9.81 14.28 7.79
CA THR A 61 8.99 14.14 9.00
C THR A 61 9.12 12.76 9.64
N ALA A 62 9.09 11.69 8.84
CA ALA A 62 8.99 10.32 9.34
C ALA A 62 10.33 9.59 9.48
N VAL A 63 11.38 10.02 8.77
CA VAL A 63 12.64 9.27 8.67
C VAL A 63 13.73 9.89 9.54
N PRO A 64 14.30 9.15 10.50
CA PRO A 64 15.42 9.64 11.29
C PRO A 64 16.65 9.93 10.42
N LYS A 65 17.38 11.01 10.74
CA LYS A 65 18.56 11.46 9.97
C LYS A 65 19.58 10.35 9.69
N TRP A 66 19.83 9.47 10.65
CA TRP A 66 20.80 8.39 10.49
C TRP A 66 20.37 7.36 9.43
N VAL A 67 19.06 7.13 9.27
CA VAL A 67 18.51 6.20 8.28
C VAL A 67 18.75 6.69 6.86
N HIS A 68 18.66 8.00 6.61
CA HIS A 68 19.01 8.58 5.30
C HIS A 68 20.45 8.27 4.87
N PHE A 69 21.38 8.10 5.82
CA PHE A 69 22.74 7.68 5.51
C PHE A 69 22.83 6.17 5.35
N ALA A 70 22.16 5.40 6.22
CA ALA A 70 22.19 3.94 6.20
C ALA A 70 21.57 3.34 4.93
N ILE A 71 20.57 3.99 4.33
CA ILE A 71 19.87 3.46 3.16
C ILE A 71 20.67 3.56 1.86
N LYS A 72 21.62 4.50 1.76
CA LYS A 72 22.40 4.76 0.54
C LYS A 72 23.09 3.50 -0.02
N PRO A 73 23.85 2.72 0.78
CA PRO A 73 24.46 1.49 0.28
C PRO A 73 23.42 0.42 -0.11
N LEU A 74 22.31 0.31 0.63
CA LEU A 74 21.24 -0.63 0.29
C LEU A 74 20.58 -0.26 -1.05
N ALA A 75 20.34 1.03 -1.29
CA ALA A 75 19.76 1.51 -2.53
C ALA A 75 20.73 1.35 -3.72
N ALA A 76 22.04 1.49 -3.51
CA ALA A 76 23.04 1.27 -4.55
C ALA A 76 23.07 -0.19 -5.03
N GLU A 77 22.85 -1.13 -4.10
CA GLU A 77 22.82 -2.58 -4.36
C GLU A 77 21.39 -3.14 -4.25
N LEU A 78 20.39 -2.38 -4.71
CA LEU A 78 18.98 -2.67 -4.45
C LEU A 78 18.59 -4.12 -4.79
N ASP A 79 19.00 -4.62 -5.96
CA ASP A 79 18.64 -5.97 -6.42
C ASP A 79 19.26 -7.10 -5.57
N LEU A 80 20.27 -6.80 -4.74
CA LEU A 80 20.86 -7.78 -3.80
C LEU A 80 19.97 -8.03 -2.58
N PHE A 81 19.21 -7.00 -2.18
CA PHE A 81 18.44 -6.99 -0.93
C PHE A 81 16.93 -7.00 -1.17
N PHE A 82 16.47 -6.52 -2.32
CA PHE A 82 15.06 -6.32 -2.63
C PHE A 82 14.67 -7.28 -3.78
N PRO A 83 13.68 -8.17 -3.57
CA PRO A 83 13.24 -9.07 -4.62
C PRO A 83 12.54 -8.32 -5.76
N GLN A 84 12.63 -8.88 -6.96
CA GLN A 84 11.73 -8.51 -8.06
C GLN A 84 10.30 -9.02 -7.75
N PRO A 85 9.25 -8.28 -8.16
CA PRO A 85 9.28 -7.09 -9.01
C PRO A 85 9.51 -5.76 -8.27
N TYR A 86 9.58 -5.78 -6.93
CA TYR A 86 9.55 -4.57 -6.10
C TYR A 86 10.74 -3.64 -6.36
N ALA A 87 11.95 -4.19 -6.49
CA ALA A 87 13.14 -3.40 -6.81
C ALA A 87 12.99 -2.62 -8.14
N GLY A 88 12.46 -3.27 -9.18
CA GLY A 88 12.24 -2.62 -10.47
C GLY A 88 11.10 -1.59 -10.44
N GLU A 89 9.99 -1.89 -9.76
CA GLU A 89 8.89 -0.92 -9.61
C GLU A 89 9.32 0.33 -8.80
N ILE A 90 10.08 0.16 -7.72
CA ILE A 90 10.64 1.29 -6.94
C ILE A 90 11.57 2.12 -7.81
N ARG A 91 12.42 1.49 -8.63
CA ARG A 91 13.33 2.17 -9.56
C ARG A 91 12.55 2.98 -10.61
N GLY A 92 11.52 2.39 -11.19
CA GLY A 92 10.62 3.04 -12.15
C GLY A 92 9.94 4.28 -11.56
N LEU A 93 9.30 4.12 -10.41
CA LEU A 93 8.62 5.21 -9.70
C LEU A 93 9.59 6.31 -9.28
N SER A 94 10.77 5.96 -8.74
CA SER A 94 11.79 6.94 -8.35
C SER A 94 12.22 7.81 -9.53
N LYS A 95 12.45 7.19 -10.69
CA LYS A 95 12.77 7.89 -11.94
C LYS A 95 11.60 8.76 -12.42
N ALA A 96 10.38 8.25 -12.37
CA ALA A 96 9.20 8.97 -12.85
C ALA A 96 8.90 10.22 -12.00
N PHE A 97 9.11 10.12 -10.68
CA PHE A 97 8.98 11.22 -9.74
C PHE A 97 10.18 12.17 -9.81
N GLY A 98 11.35 11.69 -10.21
CA GLY A 98 12.59 12.46 -10.22
C GLY A 98 13.24 12.57 -8.82
N VAL A 99 13.08 11.54 -8.00
CA VAL A 99 13.71 11.43 -6.66
C VAL A 99 14.85 10.42 -6.69
N SER A 100 15.71 10.43 -5.66
CA SER A 100 16.77 9.44 -5.57
C SER A 100 16.20 8.04 -5.30
N LEU A 101 16.91 6.99 -5.72
CA LEU A 101 16.49 5.62 -5.44
C LEU A 101 16.40 5.34 -3.93
N GLY A 102 17.29 5.96 -3.14
CA GLY A 102 17.23 5.89 -1.68
C GLY A 102 15.95 6.47 -1.12
N ASP A 103 15.52 7.64 -1.62
CA ASP A 103 14.26 8.27 -1.20
C ASP A 103 13.04 7.43 -1.61
N GLY A 104 13.07 6.82 -2.80
CA GLY A 104 12.01 5.89 -3.23
C GLY A 104 11.91 4.65 -2.36
N VAL A 105 13.05 4.09 -1.93
CA VAL A 105 13.09 3.00 -0.95
C VAL A 105 12.53 3.47 0.39
N LEU A 106 13.04 4.58 0.94
CA LEU A 106 12.58 5.10 2.23
C LEU A 106 11.09 5.41 2.24
N LEU A 107 10.55 5.95 1.14
CA LEU A 107 9.11 6.21 1.02
C LEU A 107 8.31 4.92 1.19
N ASN A 108 8.75 3.84 0.54
CA ASN A 108 8.10 2.52 0.69
C ASN A 108 8.24 1.96 2.11
N LEU A 109 9.32 2.29 2.82
CA LEU A 109 9.54 1.91 4.21
C LEU A 109 8.65 2.69 5.17
N VAL A 110 8.46 3.99 4.95
CA VAL A 110 7.56 4.81 5.79
C VAL A 110 6.15 4.24 5.79
N TYR A 111 5.66 3.71 4.66
CA TYR A 111 4.34 3.08 4.59
C TYR A 111 4.24 1.70 5.28
N GLU A 112 5.33 1.14 5.79
CA GLU A 112 5.30 -0.11 6.56
C GLU A 112 5.18 0.11 8.07
N VAL A 113 5.21 1.38 8.48
CA VAL A 113 5.19 1.86 9.87
C VAL A 113 4.28 3.07 9.93
N THR A 114 3.91 3.56 11.11
CA THR A 114 3.04 4.75 11.30
C THR A 114 1.57 4.59 10.89
N ALA A 115 1.14 3.37 10.58
CA ALA A 115 -0.22 3.06 10.20
C ALA A 115 -1.06 2.66 11.42
N ALA A 116 -2.08 3.45 11.75
CA ALA A 116 -3.17 3.00 12.60
C ALA A 116 -4.24 2.32 11.74
N CYS A 117 -4.79 1.22 12.25
CA CYS A 117 -5.56 0.28 11.46
C CYS A 117 -6.74 -0.29 12.25
N THR A 118 -7.89 -0.44 11.59
CA THR A 118 -9.02 -1.23 12.10
C THR A 118 -9.55 -2.09 10.97
N SER A 119 -9.57 -3.42 11.18
CA SER A 119 -10.07 -4.39 10.21
C SER A 119 -11.19 -5.25 10.81
N ILE A 120 -12.24 -5.49 10.02
CA ILE A 120 -13.44 -6.24 10.43
C ILE A 120 -13.74 -7.31 9.38
N ILE A 121 -13.86 -8.56 9.83
CA ILE A 121 -14.42 -9.66 9.03
C ILE A 121 -15.73 -10.11 9.69
N ALA A 122 -16.80 -10.15 8.91
CA ALA A 122 -18.11 -10.57 9.36
C ALA A 122 -18.72 -11.59 8.39
N GLN A 123 -19.58 -12.46 8.92
CA GLN A 123 -20.36 -13.40 8.13
C GLN A 123 -21.85 -13.18 8.42
N ASP A 124 -22.67 -13.07 7.38
CA ASP A 124 -24.11 -12.95 7.55
C ASP A 124 -24.79 -14.31 7.80
N SER A 125 -26.09 -14.29 8.08
CA SER A 125 -26.88 -15.51 8.34
C SER A 125 -27.04 -16.43 7.11
N LYS A 126 -26.67 -15.95 5.91
CA LYS A 126 -26.71 -16.73 4.65
C LYS A 126 -25.34 -17.31 4.30
N GLY A 127 -24.29 -17.01 5.08
CA GLY A 127 -22.93 -17.46 4.84
C GLY A 127 -22.11 -16.55 3.93
N ASN A 128 -22.59 -15.35 3.60
CA ASN A 128 -21.81 -14.37 2.85
C ASN A 128 -20.73 -13.75 3.76
N ILE A 129 -19.52 -13.59 3.24
CA ILE A 129 -18.40 -12.96 3.94
C ILE A 129 -18.28 -11.49 3.55
N TYR A 130 -18.14 -10.63 4.55
CA TYR A 130 -17.89 -9.20 4.42
C TYR A 130 -16.56 -8.87 5.08
N HIS A 131 -15.75 -8.05 4.41
CA HIS A 131 -14.47 -7.60 4.93
C HIS A 131 -14.38 -6.10 4.69
N GLY A 132 -14.24 -5.32 5.77
CA GLY A 132 -14.09 -3.87 5.71
C GLY A 132 -12.99 -3.40 6.63
N ARG A 133 -12.39 -2.23 6.33
CA ARG A 133 -11.26 -1.71 7.10
C ARG A 133 -11.06 -0.20 6.95
N ASN A 134 -10.43 0.43 7.95
CA ASN A 134 -9.92 1.81 7.90
C ASN A 134 -8.39 1.82 7.95
N LEU A 135 -7.76 2.69 7.13
CA LEU A 135 -6.31 2.94 7.09
C LEU A 135 -6.02 4.38 7.48
N ASP A 136 -5.34 4.54 8.62
CA ASP A 136 -5.09 5.83 9.22
C ASP A 136 -3.58 6.10 9.25
N TYR A 137 -3.18 7.30 8.85
CA TYR A 137 -1.82 7.79 8.89
C TYR A 137 -1.83 9.24 9.36
N ASP A 138 -0.75 9.65 10.03
CA ASP A 138 -0.56 11.05 10.44
C ASP A 138 -0.51 12.02 9.23
N PHE A 139 -0.14 11.52 8.04
CA PHE A 139 -0.10 12.26 6.79
C PHE A 139 -1.43 12.26 6.01
N GLY A 140 -2.57 12.04 6.68
CA GLY A 140 -3.87 11.82 6.03
C GLY A 140 -4.27 12.89 5.01
N ASP A 141 -3.99 14.17 5.26
CA ASP A 141 -4.36 15.26 4.35
C ASP A 141 -3.63 15.18 2.99
N ILE A 142 -2.43 14.63 2.99
CA ILE A 142 -1.61 14.43 1.80
C ILE A 142 -1.97 13.09 1.14
N LEU A 143 -2.04 12.03 1.94
CA LEU A 143 -2.23 10.67 1.43
C LEU A 143 -3.61 10.45 0.80
N ARG A 144 -4.65 11.16 1.25
CA ARG A 144 -5.98 11.11 0.60
C ARG A 144 -5.91 11.45 -0.90
N ASN A 145 -5.07 12.42 -1.29
CA ASN A 145 -4.91 12.82 -2.69
C ASN A 145 -4.04 11.85 -3.50
N LEU A 146 -3.29 10.97 -2.83
CA LEU A 146 -2.47 9.93 -3.45
C LEU A 146 -3.11 8.54 -3.37
N THR A 147 -4.24 8.41 -2.68
CA THR A 147 -4.95 7.14 -2.52
C THR A 147 -5.62 6.76 -3.83
N ILE A 148 -5.27 5.58 -4.33
CA ILE A 148 -5.75 5.04 -5.61
C ILE A 148 -6.20 3.60 -5.44
N ASP A 149 -7.24 3.22 -6.19
CA ASP A 149 -7.60 1.83 -6.38
C ASP A 149 -6.92 1.31 -7.64
N VAL A 150 -6.27 0.15 -7.54
CA VAL A 150 -5.44 -0.39 -8.61
C VAL A 150 -5.91 -1.77 -8.99
N ASN A 151 -6.33 -1.91 -10.24
CA ASN A 151 -6.55 -3.18 -10.89
C ASN A 151 -5.23 -3.68 -11.48
N PHE A 152 -4.66 -4.73 -10.88
CA PHE A 152 -3.44 -5.36 -11.38
C PHE A 152 -3.82 -6.38 -12.47
N ILE A 153 -3.51 -6.05 -13.72
CA ILE A 153 -3.92 -6.81 -14.89
C ILE A 153 -2.82 -7.77 -15.31
N ARG A 154 -3.16 -9.03 -15.57
CA ARG A 154 -2.25 -10.01 -16.16
C ARG A 154 -2.94 -10.77 -17.28
N LYS A 155 -2.31 -10.90 -18.44
CA LYS A 155 -2.88 -11.51 -19.65
C LYS A 155 -4.28 -10.94 -19.97
N GLY A 156 -4.43 -9.62 -19.81
CA GLY A 156 -5.68 -8.90 -20.09
C GLY A 156 -6.84 -9.15 -19.09
N LYS A 157 -6.60 -9.78 -17.95
CA LYS A 157 -7.61 -10.00 -16.89
C LYS A 157 -7.15 -9.40 -15.56
N ILE A 158 -8.09 -8.94 -14.74
CA ILE A 158 -7.80 -8.51 -13.36
C ILE A 158 -7.31 -9.73 -12.58
N ALA A 159 -6.07 -9.67 -12.11
CA ALA A 159 -5.48 -10.69 -11.28
C ALA A 159 -5.88 -10.51 -9.81
N TYR A 160 -5.77 -9.28 -9.35
CA TYR A 160 -6.23 -8.81 -8.05
C TYR A 160 -6.41 -7.29 -8.12
N THR A 161 -7.16 -6.76 -7.18
CA THR A 161 -7.34 -5.33 -6.97
C THR A 161 -6.75 -4.96 -5.62
N GLY A 162 -6.25 -3.74 -5.45
CA GLY A 162 -5.84 -3.24 -4.14
C GLY A 162 -5.91 -1.74 -4.06
N THR A 163 -6.11 -1.24 -2.85
CA THR A 163 -6.05 0.19 -2.53
C THR A 163 -4.64 0.51 -2.02
N THR A 164 -4.00 1.52 -2.60
CA THR A 164 -2.62 1.91 -2.25
C THR A 164 -2.41 3.41 -2.40
N PHE A 165 -1.21 3.89 -2.07
CA PHE A 165 -0.77 5.25 -2.34
C PHE A 165 0.13 5.27 -3.57
N LEU A 166 -0.01 6.26 -4.44
CA LEU A 166 0.91 6.45 -5.56
C LEU A 166 2.36 6.62 -5.05
N GLY A 167 3.27 5.77 -5.52
CA GLY A 167 4.66 5.70 -5.03
C GLY A 167 4.92 4.51 -4.09
N TYR A 168 3.88 3.83 -3.62
CA TYR A 168 3.98 2.63 -2.79
C TYR A 168 3.74 1.36 -3.62
N VAL A 169 4.72 0.44 -3.60
CA VAL A 169 4.64 -0.83 -4.34
C VAL A 169 4.06 -1.98 -3.53
N GLY A 170 3.81 -1.76 -2.24
CA GLY A 170 3.14 -2.70 -1.35
C GLY A 170 1.62 -2.68 -1.48
N LEU A 171 0.96 -3.64 -0.82
CA LEU A 171 -0.49 -3.62 -0.60
C LEU A 171 -0.83 -3.98 0.83
N TRP A 172 -1.42 -3.02 1.56
CA TRP A 172 -2.08 -3.29 2.84
C TRP A 172 -3.51 -3.77 2.69
N THR A 173 -4.18 -3.37 1.60
CA THR A 173 -5.58 -3.69 1.32
C THR A 173 -5.68 -4.31 -0.06
N GLY A 174 -6.30 -5.49 -0.17
CA GLY A 174 -6.41 -6.17 -1.46
C GLY A 174 -7.55 -7.18 -1.55
N GLN A 175 -7.91 -7.50 -2.79
CA GLN A 175 -8.93 -8.47 -3.13
C GLN A 175 -8.48 -9.32 -4.32
N SER A 176 -8.54 -10.65 -4.16
CA SER A 176 -8.51 -11.60 -5.27
C SER A 176 -9.95 -11.98 -5.66
N PRO A 177 -10.42 -11.63 -6.88
CA PRO A 177 -11.81 -11.81 -7.28
C PRO A 177 -12.31 -13.24 -7.10
N ASN A 178 -13.47 -13.39 -6.43
CA ASN A 178 -14.12 -14.67 -6.14
C ASN A 178 -13.27 -15.66 -5.32
N LYS A 179 -12.28 -15.16 -4.55
CA LYS A 179 -11.37 -15.99 -3.75
C LYS A 179 -11.30 -15.49 -2.32
N PHE A 180 -10.57 -14.40 -2.08
CA PHE A 180 -10.35 -13.86 -0.75
C PHE A 180 -10.07 -12.36 -0.79
N THR A 181 -10.19 -11.73 0.36
CA THR A 181 -9.77 -10.35 0.63
C THR A 181 -8.72 -10.34 1.72
N VAL A 182 -7.86 -9.35 1.72
CA VAL A 182 -6.78 -9.19 2.69
C VAL A 182 -6.70 -7.75 3.17
N SER A 183 -6.49 -7.60 4.46
CA SER A 183 -6.08 -6.36 5.12
C SER A 183 -4.93 -6.70 6.06
N GLY A 184 -3.97 -5.79 6.21
CA GLY A 184 -2.93 -5.90 7.23
C GLY A 184 -3.02 -4.73 8.20
N ASP A 185 -2.84 -5.04 9.47
CA ASP A 185 -2.82 -4.06 10.56
C ASP A 185 -1.40 -4.06 11.14
N GLU A 186 -0.81 -2.88 11.31
CA GLU A 186 0.52 -2.74 11.90
C GLU A 186 0.54 -3.32 13.31
N ARG A 187 1.66 -3.98 13.65
CA ARG A 187 1.94 -4.42 15.01
C ARG A 187 3.25 -3.80 15.47
N ASP A 188 3.13 -2.67 16.16
CA ASP A 188 4.29 -1.98 16.72
C ASP A 188 4.94 -2.79 17.85
N VAL A 189 6.24 -3.04 17.70
CA VAL A 189 7.11 -3.72 18.67
C VAL A 189 8.38 -2.91 18.97
N GLY A 190 8.46 -1.66 18.51
CA GLY A 190 9.61 -0.77 18.67
C GLY A 190 10.78 -1.04 17.71
N GLU A 191 11.78 -0.15 17.72
CA GLU A 191 13.05 -0.25 16.98
C GLU A 191 12.84 -0.55 15.48
N TRP A 192 11.80 0.05 14.88
CA TRP A 192 11.33 -0.33 13.56
C TRP A 192 12.41 -0.11 12.48
N TRP A 193 13.12 1.01 12.50
CA TRP A 193 14.13 1.35 11.48
C TRP A 193 15.34 0.41 11.53
N GLU A 194 15.82 0.10 12.74
CA GLU A 194 16.89 -0.86 13.01
C GLU A 194 16.49 -2.25 12.51
N ASN A 195 15.27 -2.69 12.84
CA ASN A 195 14.73 -3.98 12.45
C ASN A 195 14.49 -4.06 10.93
N ALA A 196 14.02 -3.00 10.29
CA ALA A 196 13.82 -2.95 8.85
C ALA A 196 15.15 -3.08 8.11
N ILE A 197 16.16 -2.30 8.49
CA ILE A 197 17.50 -2.38 7.87
C ILE A 197 18.10 -3.77 8.06
N SER A 198 18.04 -4.33 9.27
CA SER A 198 18.47 -5.70 9.55
C SER A 198 17.71 -6.71 8.67
N GLY A 199 16.38 -6.57 8.59
CA GLY A 199 15.51 -7.40 7.77
C GLY A 199 15.96 -7.47 6.32
N PHE A 200 16.25 -6.34 5.68
CA PHE A 200 16.76 -6.30 4.31
C PHE A 200 18.14 -6.91 4.16
N LEU A 201 19.06 -6.69 5.12
CA LEU A 201 20.37 -7.34 5.10
C LEU A 201 20.26 -8.86 5.15
N PHE A 202 19.24 -9.39 5.84
CA PHE A 202 18.88 -10.81 5.85
C PHE A 202 17.94 -11.25 4.73
N ARG A 203 17.66 -10.38 3.76
CA ARG A 203 16.76 -10.62 2.61
C ARG A 203 15.33 -11.00 3.00
N ASN A 204 14.86 -10.50 4.14
CA ASN A 204 13.45 -10.48 4.45
C ASN A 204 12.76 -9.40 3.61
N SER A 205 11.44 -9.56 3.40
CA SER A 205 10.63 -8.60 2.66
C SER A 205 9.64 -7.90 3.60
N PRO A 206 9.25 -6.65 3.29
CA PRO A 206 8.15 -5.97 3.94
C PRO A 206 6.85 -6.76 3.93
N VAL A 207 6.00 -6.50 4.92
CA VAL A 207 4.78 -7.28 5.15
C VAL A 207 3.80 -7.06 4.01
N SER A 208 3.59 -5.80 3.60
CA SER A 208 2.65 -5.48 2.51
C SER A 208 3.00 -6.13 1.16
N TRP A 209 4.28 -6.47 0.94
CA TRP A 209 4.74 -7.15 -0.28
C TRP A 209 4.35 -8.62 -0.26
N LEU A 210 4.38 -9.25 0.91
CA LEU A 210 3.84 -10.60 1.07
C LEU A 210 2.34 -10.60 0.74
N LEU A 211 1.57 -9.63 1.24
CA LEU A 211 0.14 -9.50 0.98
C LEU A 211 -0.15 -9.37 -0.53
N ARG A 212 0.63 -8.54 -1.24
CA ARG A 212 0.56 -8.42 -2.70
C ARG A 212 0.95 -9.72 -3.42
N ASN A 213 2.03 -10.39 -3.00
CA ASN A 213 2.47 -11.66 -3.59
C ASN A 213 1.41 -12.76 -3.44
N VAL A 214 0.79 -12.88 -2.27
CA VAL A 214 -0.28 -13.85 -2.03
C VAL A 214 -1.47 -13.56 -2.96
N SER A 215 -1.83 -12.29 -3.14
CA SER A 215 -2.92 -11.89 -4.06
C SER A 215 -2.64 -12.31 -5.52
N LEU A 216 -1.39 -12.23 -5.98
CA LEU A 216 -1.00 -12.71 -7.31
C LEU A 216 -0.89 -14.23 -7.41
N LYS A 217 -0.40 -14.91 -6.36
CA LYS A 217 -0.12 -16.35 -6.36
C LYS A 217 -1.33 -17.19 -6.74
N TYR A 218 -2.52 -16.71 -6.41
CA TYR A 218 -3.78 -17.36 -6.73
C TYR A 218 -4.43 -16.82 -8.00
N PHE A 219 -3.72 -16.13 -8.90
CA PHE A 219 -4.28 -15.76 -10.19
C PHE A 219 -4.38 -16.97 -11.14
N GLY A 220 -5.58 -17.24 -11.66
CA GLY A 220 -5.86 -18.47 -12.43
C GLY A 220 -6.04 -19.71 -11.55
N ASN A 221 -5.97 -20.90 -12.16
CA ASN A 221 -5.91 -22.21 -11.48
C ASN A 221 -4.45 -22.71 -11.33
N GLU A 222 -3.47 -21.88 -11.67
CA GLU A 222 -2.05 -22.23 -11.66
C GLU A 222 -1.34 -21.40 -10.59
N ILE A 223 -0.52 -22.06 -9.77
CA ILE A 223 0.37 -21.37 -8.83
C ILE A 223 1.46 -20.73 -9.67
N VAL A 224 1.42 -19.40 -9.83
CA VAL A 224 2.49 -18.69 -10.53
C VAL A 224 3.65 -18.46 -9.57
N MET A 225 4.80 -19.09 -9.84
CA MET A 225 6.10 -18.84 -9.19
C MET A 225 6.98 -17.99 -10.09
#